data_AF-A0A543HG58-F1
#
_entry.id   AF-A0A543HG58-F1
#
_cell.length_a   1.000
_cell.length_b   1.000
_cell.length_c   1.000
_cell.angle_alpha   90.00
_cell.angle_beta   90.00
_cell.angle_gamma   90.00
#
_symmetry.space_group_name_H-M   'P 1'
#
loop_
_entity.id
_entity.type
_entity.pdbx_description
1 polymer ?
#
loop_
_entity_poly.entity_id
_entity_poly.type
_entity_poly.pdbx_seq_one_letter_code
_entity_poly.pdbx_strand_id
1 'polypeptide(L)'
;MCSIMSAMSSSRFPAVVDDVTVRLIAAVVLVIGVVALGTQQWWLYAVLAVDFTLRAALGPKASPLALLVSRWIRPAVPAAKRPTAGPPKRFAATIGAVMTVAATALWIVHLATGSGAAITAVVVIGAIMVLFPLLEAAFGLCVGCRLFAVLMRLGLVPEEVCLDCADITRRRAPQTVG
;
A
#
# COMPACT_ATOMS: atom_id res chain seq x y z
N MET A 1 8.59 30.18 5.16
CA MET A 1 7.51 29.18 5.38
C MET A 1 6.92 28.63 4.08
N CYS A 2 6.94 29.37 2.95
CA CYS A 2 6.53 28.84 1.63
C CYS A 2 7.50 27.78 1.04
N SER A 3 8.78 27.81 1.43
CA SER A 3 9.81 26.93 0.87
C SER A 3 9.78 25.48 1.37
N ILE A 4 9.18 25.21 2.54
CA ILE A 4 9.09 23.84 3.10
C ILE A 4 7.93 23.07 2.46
N MET A 5 6.87 23.77 2.04
CA MET A 5 5.72 23.17 1.35
C MET A 5 6.05 22.76 -0.10
N SER A 6 7.03 23.43 -0.73
CA SER A 6 7.47 23.14 -2.10
C SER A 6 8.30 21.84 -2.21
N ALA A 7 8.89 21.36 -1.12
CA ALA A 7 9.65 20.10 -1.11
C ALA A 7 8.76 18.85 -1.21
N MET A 8 7.44 18.98 -1.01
CA MET A 8 6.49 17.88 -1.15
C MET A 8 5.93 17.69 -2.58
N SER A 9 6.28 18.58 -3.52
CA SER A 9 5.72 18.58 -4.89
C SER A 9 6.38 17.60 -5.87
N SER A 10 7.41 16.86 -5.46
CA SER A 10 7.94 15.74 -6.25
C SER A 10 7.40 14.43 -5.69
N SER A 11 6.09 14.19 -5.79
CA SER A 11 5.58 12.86 -5.52
C SER A 11 6.05 11.94 -6.64
N ARG A 12 7.18 11.23 -6.45
CA ARG A 12 7.63 10.13 -7.33
C ARG A 12 6.56 9.05 -7.53
N PHE A 13 5.54 9.03 -6.65
CA PHE A 13 4.38 8.16 -6.78
C PHE A 13 3.51 8.59 -7.98
N PRO A 14 3.18 7.68 -8.91
CA PRO A 14 2.36 8.00 -10.07
C PRO A 14 0.96 8.44 -9.66
N ALA A 15 0.48 9.53 -10.25
CA ALA A 15 -0.82 10.10 -9.90
C ALA A 15 -2.00 9.20 -10.32
N VAL A 16 -1.82 8.37 -11.35
CA VAL A 16 -2.80 7.38 -11.80
C VAL A 16 -2.11 6.01 -11.83
N VAL A 17 -2.79 5.00 -11.31
CA VAL A 17 -2.33 3.60 -11.30
C VAL A 17 -3.39 2.68 -11.90
N ASP A 18 -2.97 1.50 -12.33
CA ASP A 18 -3.89 0.48 -12.85
C ASP A 18 -4.47 -0.36 -11.71
N ASP A 19 -5.79 -0.35 -11.56
CA ASP A 19 -6.52 -1.09 -10.52
C ASP A 19 -6.26 -2.60 -10.59
N VAL A 20 -6.20 -3.17 -11.81
CA VAL A 20 -5.91 -4.60 -11.98
C VAL A 20 -4.53 -4.95 -11.41
N THR A 21 -3.50 -4.16 -11.75
CA THR A 21 -2.17 -4.32 -11.16
C THR A 21 -2.20 -4.20 -9.62
N VAL A 22 -2.93 -3.23 -9.08
CA VAL A 22 -3.06 -3.06 -7.62
C VAL A 22 -3.68 -4.29 -6.96
N ARG A 23 -4.74 -4.85 -7.55
CA ARG A 23 -5.41 -6.07 -7.05
C ARG A 23 -4.51 -7.29 -7.11
N LEU A 24 -3.71 -7.44 -8.17
CA LEU A 24 -2.72 -8.52 -8.27
C LEU A 24 -1.63 -8.38 -7.22
N ILE A 25 -1.13 -7.17 -6.98
CA ILE A 25 -0.17 -6.92 -5.91
C ILE A 25 -0.79 -7.24 -4.55
N ALA A 26 -2.05 -6.87 -4.32
CA ALA A 26 -2.78 -7.20 -3.09
C ALA A 26 -2.91 -8.72 -2.90
N ALA A 27 -3.13 -9.48 -3.98
CA ALA A 27 -3.15 -10.95 -3.93
C ALA A 27 -1.78 -11.53 -3.53
N VAL A 28 -0.68 -10.99 -4.05
CA VAL A 28 0.68 -11.43 -3.64
C VAL A 28 0.94 -11.10 -2.17
N VAL A 29 0.59 -9.89 -1.73
CA VAL A 29 0.71 -9.48 -0.31
C VAL A 29 -0.16 -10.37 0.57
N LEU A 30 -1.38 -10.71 0.15
CA LEU A 30 -2.28 -11.63 0.86
C LEU A 30 -1.61 -12.99 1.06
N VAL A 31 -1.05 -13.58 0.02
CA VAL A 31 -0.36 -14.87 0.11
C VAL A 31 0.79 -14.80 1.12
N ILE A 32 1.64 -13.76 1.02
CA ILE A 32 2.75 -13.57 1.97
C ILE A 32 2.22 -13.39 3.41
N GLY A 33 1.14 -12.61 3.59
CA GLY A 33 0.53 -12.38 4.90
C GLY A 33 -0.08 -13.65 5.51
N VAL A 34 -0.76 -14.47 4.72
CA VAL A 34 -1.30 -15.77 5.16
C VAL A 34 -0.16 -16.71 5.54
N VAL A 35 0.90 -16.77 4.74
CA VAL A 35 2.07 -17.59 5.05
C VAL A 35 2.75 -17.08 6.33
N ALA A 36 2.94 -15.77 6.47
CA ALA A 36 3.54 -15.18 7.67
C ALA A 36 2.75 -15.50 8.94
N LEU A 37 1.42 -15.42 8.87
CA LEU A 37 0.54 -15.71 9.98
C LEU A 37 0.44 -17.21 10.28
N GLY A 38 0.41 -18.07 9.25
CA GLY A 38 0.31 -19.53 9.44
C GLY A 38 1.62 -20.16 9.91
N THR A 39 2.75 -19.70 9.39
CA THR A 39 4.09 -20.25 9.72
C THR A 39 4.76 -19.53 10.88
N GLN A 40 4.18 -18.43 11.37
CA GLN A 40 4.69 -17.62 12.47
C GLN A 40 6.16 -17.20 12.22
N GLN A 41 6.47 -16.78 10.99
CA GLN A 41 7.81 -16.38 10.58
C GLN A 41 7.94 -14.86 10.55
N TRP A 42 8.69 -14.30 11.51
CA TRP A 42 8.83 -12.86 11.70
C TRP A 42 9.44 -12.11 10.51
N TRP A 43 10.39 -12.74 9.82
CA TRP A 43 11.12 -12.10 8.72
C TRP A 43 10.22 -11.79 7.52
N LEU A 44 9.09 -12.48 7.36
CA LEU A 44 8.10 -12.17 6.32
C LEU A 44 7.44 -10.82 6.56
N TYR A 45 7.15 -10.46 7.82
CA TYR A 45 6.67 -9.10 8.15
C TYR A 45 7.74 -8.04 7.87
N ALA A 46 9.02 -8.35 8.10
CA ALA A 46 10.12 -7.45 7.78
C ALA A 46 10.25 -7.22 6.26
N VAL A 47 10.11 -8.28 5.45
CA VAL A 47 10.10 -8.17 3.98
C VAL A 47 8.92 -7.32 3.50
N LEU A 48 7.72 -7.54 4.04
CA LEU A 48 6.55 -6.72 3.73
C LEU A 48 6.76 -5.25 4.17
N ALA A 49 7.39 -5.02 5.33
CA ALA A 49 7.70 -3.68 5.81
C ALA A 49 8.61 -2.92 4.85
N VAL A 50 9.66 -3.56 4.35
CA VAL A 50 10.55 -2.97 3.35
C VAL A 50 9.76 -2.65 2.07
N ASP A 51 9.00 -3.59 1.55
CA ASP A 51 8.24 -3.39 0.30
C ASP A 51 7.20 -2.27 0.41
N PHE A 52 6.40 -2.26 1.48
CA PHE A 52 5.42 -1.19 1.72
C PHE A 52 6.08 0.17 1.92
N THR A 53 7.20 0.23 2.63
CA THR A 53 7.95 1.48 2.85
C THR A 53 8.50 2.02 1.53
N LEU A 54 9.10 1.16 0.70
CA LEU A 54 9.56 1.55 -0.65
C LEU A 54 8.41 2.04 -1.51
N ARG A 55 7.27 1.34 -1.47
CA ARG A 55 6.07 1.72 -2.24
C ARG A 55 5.49 3.06 -1.79
N ALA A 56 5.48 3.32 -0.49
CA ALA A 56 4.98 4.54 0.11
C ALA A 56 5.91 5.75 -0.15
N ALA A 57 7.22 5.54 -0.03
CA ALA A 57 8.21 6.62 -0.14
C ALA A 57 8.58 6.92 -1.60
N LEU A 58 8.84 5.89 -2.40
CA LEU A 58 9.45 6.00 -3.73
C LEU A 58 8.49 5.61 -4.87
N GLY A 59 7.34 5.01 -4.54
CA GLY A 59 6.33 4.59 -5.49
C GLY A 59 6.46 3.13 -5.96
N PRO A 60 5.50 2.66 -6.78
CA PRO A 60 5.41 1.25 -7.18
C PRO A 60 6.62 0.78 -8.00
N LYS A 61 7.33 1.68 -8.68
CA LYS A 61 8.52 1.32 -9.47
C LYS A 61 9.72 0.89 -8.61
N ALA A 62 9.74 1.26 -7.33
CA ALA A 62 10.82 0.88 -6.39
C ALA A 62 10.48 -0.35 -5.54
N SER A 63 9.21 -0.78 -5.53
CA SER A 63 8.75 -1.94 -4.76
C SER A 63 9.05 -3.23 -5.51
N PRO A 64 9.83 -4.17 -4.94
CA PRO A 64 10.14 -5.45 -5.58
C PRO A 64 8.88 -6.23 -5.99
N LEU A 65 7.86 -6.25 -5.13
CA LEU A 65 6.60 -6.95 -5.43
C LEU A 65 5.84 -6.27 -6.56
N ALA A 66 5.77 -4.94 -6.58
CA ALA A 66 5.11 -4.21 -7.64
C ALA A 66 5.81 -4.37 -8.98
N LEU A 67 7.15 -4.45 -9.01
CA LEU A 67 7.92 -4.76 -10.20
C LEU A 67 7.66 -6.19 -10.70
N LEU A 68 7.67 -7.17 -9.79
CA LEU A 68 7.36 -8.56 -10.11
C LEU A 68 5.98 -8.67 -10.76
N VAL A 69 4.96 -8.11 -10.11
CA VAL A 69 3.58 -8.15 -10.62
C VAL A 69 3.46 -7.41 -11.94
N SER A 70 3.99 -6.20 -12.05
CA SER A 70 3.82 -5.38 -13.26
C SER A 70 4.54 -5.96 -14.46
N ARG A 71 5.69 -6.60 -14.26
CA ARG A 71 6.53 -7.13 -15.35
C ARG A 71 6.17 -8.55 -15.77
N TRP A 72 5.79 -9.41 -14.81
CA TRP A 72 5.62 -10.84 -15.08
C TRP A 72 4.17 -11.30 -15.00
N ILE A 73 3.38 -10.77 -14.06
CA ILE A 73 2.01 -11.25 -13.83
C ILE A 73 1.01 -10.46 -14.65
N ARG A 74 1.10 -9.12 -14.63
CA ARG A 74 0.14 -8.23 -15.28
C ARG A 74 -0.02 -8.45 -16.79
N PRO A 75 1.06 -8.71 -17.58
CA PRO A 75 0.93 -8.99 -19.01
C PRO A 75 0.16 -10.28 -19.32
N ALA A 76 0.17 -11.25 -18.39
CA ALA A 76 -0.54 -12.52 -18.54
C ALA A 76 -2.03 -12.44 -18.17
N VAL A 77 -2.49 -11.32 -17.60
CA VAL A 77 -3.89 -11.15 -17.17
C VAL A 77 -4.69 -10.41 -18.25
N PRO A 78 -5.63 -11.08 -18.94
CA PRO A 78 -6.46 -10.49 -19.99
C PRO A 78 -7.56 -9.62 -19.39
N ALA A 79 -7.18 -8.47 -18.85
CA ALA A 79 -8.09 -7.47 -18.31
C ALA A 79 -7.69 -6.08 -18.81
N ALA A 80 -8.67 -5.31 -19.28
CA ALA A 80 -8.47 -3.93 -19.71
C ALA A 80 -7.89 -3.08 -18.57
N LYS A 81 -7.05 -2.09 -18.93
CA LYS A 81 -6.51 -1.14 -17.95
C LYS A 81 -7.64 -0.34 -17.32
N ARG A 82 -7.67 -0.30 -15.98
CA ARG A 82 -8.66 0.42 -15.19
C ARG A 82 -7.94 1.47 -14.35
N PRO A 83 -7.86 2.73 -14.82
CA PRO A 83 -7.14 3.78 -14.10
C PRO A 83 -7.85 4.10 -12.78
N THR A 84 -7.08 4.28 -11.73
CA THR A 84 -7.54 4.70 -10.40
C THR A 84 -6.55 5.68 -9.76
N ALA A 85 -7.02 6.47 -8.80
CA ALA A 85 -6.23 7.53 -8.17
C ALA A 85 -5.05 6.95 -7.37
N GLY A 86 -3.84 7.45 -7.64
CA GLY A 86 -2.60 7.03 -6.99
C GLY A 86 -2.44 7.51 -5.54
N PRO A 87 -2.72 8.78 -5.19
CA PRO A 87 -2.54 9.30 -3.83
C PRO A 87 -3.23 8.48 -2.71
N PRO A 88 -4.52 8.08 -2.81
CA PRO A 88 -5.14 7.25 -1.78
C PRO A 88 -4.52 5.85 -1.69
N LYS A 89 -3.93 5.33 -2.77
CA LYS A 89 -3.20 4.04 -2.75
C LYS A 89 -1.83 4.17 -2.08
N ARG A 90 -1.15 5.31 -2.24
CA ARG A 90 0.08 5.62 -1.49
C ARG A 90 -0.20 5.67 0.01
N PHE A 91 -1.31 6.29 0.42
CA PHE A 91 -1.74 6.30 1.82
C PHE A 91 -2.06 4.89 2.35
N ALA A 92 -2.72 4.05 1.55
CA ALA A 92 -2.92 2.66 1.93
C ALA A 92 -1.57 1.92 2.13
N ALA A 93 -0.58 2.18 1.26
CA ALA A 93 0.76 1.62 1.42
C ALA A 93 1.49 2.13 2.67
N THR A 94 1.31 3.40 3.07
CA THR A 94 1.89 3.91 4.33
C THR A 94 1.31 3.21 5.54
N ILE A 95 0.00 2.92 5.55
CA ILE A 95 -0.63 2.14 6.64
C ILE A 95 -0.04 0.73 6.67
N GLY A 96 0.10 0.08 5.52
CA GLY A 96 0.76 -1.22 5.41
C GLY A 96 2.18 -1.21 5.97
N ALA A 97 2.97 -0.18 5.67
CA ALA A 97 4.33 -0.01 6.20
C ALA A 97 4.32 0.11 7.72
N VAL A 98 3.48 0.98 8.29
CA VAL A 98 3.38 1.17 9.75
C VAL A 98 3.00 -0.14 10.44
N MET A 99 1.98 -0.85 9.94
CA MET A 99 1.52 -2.10 10.54
C MET A 99 2.59 -3.20 10.48
N THR A 100 3.26 -3.36 9.35
CA THR A 100 4.28 -4.41 9.17
C THR A 100 5.58 -4.10 9.92
N VAL A 101 5.98 -2.82 10.03
CA VAL A 101 7.06 -2.39 10.93
C VAL A 101 6.70 -2.67 12.39
N ALA A 102 5.48 -2.32 12.81
CA ALA A 102 5.01 -2.58 14.18
C ALA A 102 4.98 -4.08 14.49
N ALA A 103 4.45 -4.91 13.57
CA ALA A 103 4.47 -6.37 13.73
C ALA A 103 5.89 -6.92 13.86
N THR A 104 6.82 -6.44 13.02
CA THR A 104 8.23 -6.85 13.08
C THR A 104 8.86 -6.47 14.43
N ALA A 105 8.66 -5.23 14.88
CA ALA A 105 9.20 -4.75 16.15
C ALA A 105 8.62 -5.51 17.35
N LEU A 106 7.31 -5.71 17.39
CA LEU A 106 6.64 -6.48 18.44
C LEU A 106 7.11 -7.94 18.46
N TRP A 107 7.40 -8.53 17.30
CA TRP A 107 7.98 -9.85 17.23
C TRP A 107 9.37 -9.90 17.87
N ILE A 108 10.23 -8.92 17.55
CA ILE A 108 11.57 -8.83 18.16
C ILE A 108 11.47 -8.66 19.68
N VAL A 109 10.52 -7.84 20.15
CA VAL A 109 10.24 -7.70 21.60
C VAL A 109 9.81 -9.04 22.20
N HIS A 110 8.92 -9.78 21.53
CA HIS A 110 8.52 -11.12 21.97
C HIS A 110 9.72 -12.07 22.07
N LEU A 111 10.60 -12.10 21.07
CA LEU A 111 11.82 -12.92 21.10
C LEU A 111 12.77 -12.53 22.23
N ALA A 112 12.91 -11.23 22.52
CA ALA A 112 13.80 -10.74 23.56
C ALA A 112 13.25 -10.92 24.99
N THR A 113 11.93 -10.86 25.16
CA THR A 113 11.28 -10.80 26.49
C THR A 113 10.40 -11.99 26.83
N GLY A 114 10.03 -12.82 25.85
CA GLY A 114 9.02 -13.86 26.00
C GLY A 114 7.59 -13.33 26.21
N SER A 115 7.33 -12.04 25.97
CA SER A 115 6.03 -11.42 26.25
C SER A 115 4.88 -12.02 25.42
N GLY A 116 3.92 -12.66 26.10
CA GLY A 116 2.70 -13.17 25.48
C GLY A 116 1.84 -12.07 24.85
N ALA A 117 1.79 -10.88 25.46
CA ALA A 117 1.04 -9.75 24.93
C ALA A 117 1.58 -9.27 23.58
N ALA A 118 2.91 -9.30 23.40
CA ALA A 118 3.54 -8.89 22.15
C ALA A 118 3.14 -9.83 20.99
N ILE A 119 3.14 -11.15 21.21
CA ILE A 119 2.73 -12.10 20.17
C ILE A 119 1.24 -12.00 19.87
N THR A 120 0.38 -11.75 20.88
CA THR A 120 -1.06 -11.49 20.62
C THR A 120 -1.25 -10.27 19.72
N ALA A 121 -0.54 -9.18 19.98
CA ALA A 121 -0.61 -7.98 19.15
C ALA A 121 -0.13 -8.23 17.71
N VAL A 122 0.93 -9.00 17.53
CA VAL A 122 1.41 -9.44 16.21
C VAL A 122 0.33 -10.23 15.47
N VAL A 123 -0.33 -11.19 16.12
CA VAL A 123 -1.39 -11.99 15.50
C VAL A 123 -2.57 -11.12 15.06
N VAL A 124 -2.96 -10.14 15.87
CA VAL A 124 -4.02 -9.17 15.52
C VAL A 124 -3.61 -8.34 14.29
N ILE A 125 -2.38 -7.83 14.26
CA ILE A 125 -1.86 -7.08 13.11
C ILE A 125 -1.81 -7.97 11.86
N GLY A 126 -1.34 -9.21 11.99
CA GLY A 126 -1.29 -10.19 10.92
C GLY A 126 -2.68 -10.49 10.34
N ALA A 127 -3.69 -10.66 11.20
CA ALA A 127 -5.07 -10.87 10.77
C ALA A 127 -5.62 -9.67 9.98
N ILE A 128 -5.34 -8.44 10.42
CA ILE A 128 -5.70 -7.21 9.67
C ILE A 128 -4.97 -7.17 8.32
N MET A 129 -3.69 -7.52 8.29
CA MET A 129 -2.85 -7.59 7.09
C MET A 129 -3.26 -8.70 6.12
N VAL A 130 -4.03 -9.70 6.56
CA VAL A 130 -4.67 -10.68 5.68
C VAL A 130 -6.02 -10.16 5.18
N LEU A 131 -6.83 -9.59 6.07
CA LEU A 131 -8.18 -9.14 5.74
C LEU A 131 -8.18 -8.00 4.71
N PHE A 132 -7.34 -6.99 4.87
CA PHE A 132 -7.38 -5.81 3.98
C PHE A 132 -6.95 -6.14 2.54
N PRO A 133 -5.83 -6.85 2.30
CA PRO A 133 -5.46 -7.26 0.94
C PRO A 133 -6.42 -8.28 0.35
N LEU A 134 -7.08 -9.12 1.16
CA LEU A 134 -8.15 -10.00 0.68
C LEU A 134 -9.32 -9.20 0.10
N LEU A 135 -9.80 -8.18 0.82
CA LEU A 135 -10.89 -7.31 0.35
C LEU A 135 -10.52 -6.59 -0.94
N GLU A 136 -9.27 -6.12 -1.03
CA GLU A 136 -8.75 -5.47 -2.23
C GLU A 136 -8.64 -6.45 -3.41
N ALA A 137 -8.02 -7.61 -3.20
CA ALA A 137 -7.80 -8.59 -4.25
C ALA A 137 -9.12 -9.17 -4.79
N ALA A 138 -10.01 -9.60 -3.89
CA ALA A 138 -11.27 -10.26 -4.25
C ALA A 138 -12.34 -9.25 -4.73
N PHE A 139 -12.55 -8.17 -3.98
CA PHE A 139 -13.69 -7.26 -4.19
C PHE A 139 -13.29 -5.88 -4.73
N GLY A 140 -11.99 -5.55 -4.82
CA GLY A 140 -11.54 -4.20 -5.16
C GLY A 140 -11.84 -3.17 -4.07
N LEU A 141 -12.01 -3.63 -2.83
CA LEU A 141 -12.40 -2.80 -1.69
C LEU A 141 -11.18 -2.40 -0.85
N CYS A 142 -10.64 -1.21 -1.14
CA CYS A 142 -9.49 -0.69 -0.41
C CYS A 142 -9.92 0.06 0.85
N VAL A 143 -9.74 -0.55 2.02
CA VAL A 143 -10.03 0.08 3.31
C VAL A 143 -9.22 1.36 3.50
N GLY A 144 -7.95 1.38 3.11
CA GLY A 144 -7.09 2.56 3.18
C GLY A 144 -7.60 3.73 2.31
N CYS A 145 -8.12 3.45 1.11
CA CYS A 145 -8.73 4.50 0.27
C CYS A 145 -10.02 5.06 0.87
N ARG A 146 -10.85 4.21 1.50
CA ARG A 146 -12.05 4.69 2.20
C ARG A 146 -11.69 5.55 3.40
N LEU A 147 -10.69 5.14 4.17
CA LEU A 147 -10.20 5.94 5.30
C LEU A 147 -9.65 7.29 4.81
N PHE A 148 -8.90 7.31 3.72
CA PHE A 148 -8.44 8.56 3.09
C PHE A 148 -9.60 9.48 2.71
N ALA A 149 -10.66 8.93 2.09
CA ALA A 149 -11.86 9.70 1.76
C ALA A 149 -12.57 10.27 2.99
N VAL A 150 -12.59 9.53 4.11
CA VAL A 150 -13.14 10.03 5.38
C VAL A 150 -12.26 11.16 5.93
N LEU A 151 -10.93 11.00 5.93
CA LEU A 151 -10.00 12.05 6.37
C LEU A 151 -10.16 13.34 5.55
N MET A 152 -10.44 13.24 4.25
CA MET A 152 -10.76 14.40 3.42
C MET A 152 -12.06 15.07 3.86
N ARG A 153 -13.13 14.30 4.09
CA ARG A 153 -14.42 14.84 4.58
C ARG A 153 -14.30 15.53 5.94
N LEU A 154 -13.34 15.11 6.76
CA LEU A 154 -13.04 15.71 8.06
C LEU A 154 -12.13 16.95 7.95
N GLY A 155 -11.66 17.31 6.75
CA GLY A 155 -10.76 18.45 6.53
C GLY A 155 -9.31 18.22 6.97
N LEU A 156 -8.92 16.98 7.32
CA LEU A 156 -7.55 16.64 7.72
C LEU A 156 -6.60 16.48 6.52
N VAL A 157 -7.17 16.30 5.32
CA VAL A 157 -6.44 16.23 4.06
C VAL A 157 -7.02 17.31 3.12
N PRO A 158 -6.18 18.15 2.49
CA PRO A 158 -6.64 19.24 1.65
C PRO A 158 -7.51 18.78 0.47
N GLU A 159 -8.61 19.49 0.20
CA GLU A 159 -9.53 19.17 -0.92
C GLU A 159 -8.90 19.35 -2.31
N GLU A 160 -7.83 20.13 -2.44
CA GLU A 160 -7.06 20.22 -3.69
C GLU A 160 -6.51 18.86 -4.15
N VAL A 161 -6.11 18.00 -3.20
CA VAL A 161 -5.72 16.61 -3.48
C VAL A 161 -6.93 15.80 -3.97
N CYS A 162 -8.14 16.14 -3.52
CA CYS A 162 -9.40 15.49 -3.90
C CYS A 162 -9.80 15.81 -5.35
N LEU A 163 -9.77 17.08 -5.76
CA LEU A 163 -10.15 17.50 -7.12
C LEU A 163 -9.26 16.85 -8.18
N ASP A 164 -7.97 16.77 -7.90
CA ASP A 164 -6.97 16.12 -8.75
C ASP A 164 -7.09 14.58 -8.78
N CYS A 165 -7.65 13.98 -7.72
CA CYS A 165 -7.90 12.54 -7.64
C CYS A 165 -9.25 12.14 -8.24
N ALA A 166 -10.27 13.00 -8.17
CA ALA A 166 -11.60 12.77 -8.70
C ALA A 166 -11.63 12.92 -10.23
N ASP A 167 -10.90 13.90 -10.78
CA ASP A 167 -10.76 14.10 -12.22
C ASP A 167 -9.45 13.50 -12.76
N ILE A 168 -9.37 12.16 -12.75
CA ILE A 168 -8.22 11.44 -13.32
C ILE A 168 -8.08 11.61 -14.85
N THR A 169 -9.05 12.20 -15.55
CA THR A 169 -8.97 12.40 -17.01
C THR A 169 -7.93 13.45 -17.38
N ARG A 170 -7.78 14.51 -16.58
CA ARG A 170 -6.74 15.55 -16.77
C ARG A 170 -5.32 14.99 -16.74
N ARG A 171 -5.11 13.88 -16.03
CA ARG A 171 -3.80 13.19 -15.90
C ARG A 171 -3.63 12.02 -16.89
N ARG A 172 -4.67 11.67 -17.65
CA ARG A 172 -4.68 10.62 -18.67
C ARG A 172 -4.23 11.13 -20.05
N ALA A 173 -4.22 12.46 -20.26
CA ALA A 173 -3.55 13.06 -21.41
C ALA A 173 -2.11 12.52 -21.45
N PRO A 174 -1.61 12.06 -22.61
CA PRO A 174 -0.33 11.40 -22.70
C PRO A 174 0.73 12.30 -22.08
N GLN A 175 1.36 11.81 -20.99
CA GLN A 175 2.62 12.35 -20.54
C GLN A 175 3.61 12.03 -21.67
N THR A 176 3.73 12.94 -22.63
CA THR A 176 4.84 12.97 -23.58
C THR A 176 6.09 13.09 -22.73
N VAL A 177 6.76 11.96 -22.53
CA VAL A 177 8.13 11.94 -22.03
C VAL A 177 8.94 12.68 -23.08
N GLY A 178 9.24 13.94 -22.81
CA GLY A 178 10.28 14.71 -23.49
C GLY A 178 11.63 14.40 -22.87
#